data_AF-W1YBX2-F1
#
_entry.id   AF-W1YBX2-F1
#
_cell.length_a   1.000
_cell.length_b   1.000
_cell.length_c   1.000
_cell.angle_alpha   90.00
_cell.angle_beta   90.00
_cell.angle_gamma   90.00
#
_symmetry.space_group_name_H-M   'P 1'
#
loop_
_entity.id
_entity.type
_entity.pdbx_description
1 polymer ?
#
loop_
_entity_poly.entity_id
_entity_poly.type
_entity_poly.pdbx_seq_one_letter_code
_entity_poly.pdbx_strand_id
1 'polypeptide(L)' 'FLRYTDHIHDVAYFETNPVDIDMLMVLDASTYERIGKVGALWSAPIFNIDHHISNTEFADHLYLKPNFAATGEIITLP' A
#
# COMPACT_ATOMS: atom_id res chain seq x y z
N PHE A 1 12.59 12.28 -1.34
CA PHE A 1 12.25 10.89 -1.70
C PHE A 1 10.82 10.78 -2.26
N LEU A 2 9.86 11.61 -1.84
CA LEU A 2 8.65 11.91 -2.61
C LEU A 2 8.39 13.42 -2.56
N ARG A 3 8.27 14.09 -3.71
CA ARG A 3 8.20 15.57 -3.80
C ARG A 3 6.89 16.16 -3.24
N TYR A 4 5.87 15.31 -3.08
CA TYR A 4 4.51 15.69 -2.64
C TYR A 4 4.04 14.87 -1.43
N THR A 5 4.97 14.29 -0.66
CA THR A 5 4.61 13.71 0.63
C THR A 5 4.77 14.79 1.67
N ASP A 6 3.68 15.52 1.90
CA ASP A 6 3.67 16.63 2.87
C ASP A 6 3.74 16.11 4.31
N HIS A 7 3.28 14.89 4.55
CA HIS A 7 3.23 14.28 5.89
C HIS A 7 3.51 12.78 5.85
N ILE A 8 4.24 12.30 6.87
CA ILE A 8 4.36 10.87 7.18
C ILE A 8 3.75 10.68 8.56
N HIS A 9 2.68 9.89 8.61
CA HIS A 9 2.01 9.52 9.85
C HIS A 9 2.22 8.02 10.10
N ASP A 10 2.46 7.67 11.36
CA ASP A 10 2.53 6.27 11.77
C ASP A 10 1.18 5.80 12.32
N VAL A 11 1.14 4.53 12.73
CA VAL A 11 -0.05 3.89 13.30
C VAL A 11 -0.53 4.62 14.55
N ALA A 12 0.38 5.08 15.43
CA ALA A 12 0.02 5.73 16.68
C ALA A 12 -0.66 7.10 16.46
N TYR A 13 -0.27 7.82 15.40
CA TYR A 13 -0.96 9.03 15.00
C TYR A 13 -2.44 8.76 14.67
N PHE A 14 -2.72 7.75 13.85
CA PHE A 14 -4.09 7.43 13.41
C PHE A 14 -4.93 6.75 14.50
N GLU A 15 -4.32 6.06 15.46
CA GLU A 15 -5.02 5.58 16.67
C GLU A 15 -5.62 6.74 17.49
N THR A 16 -4.98 7.92 17.46
CA THR A 16 -5.43 9.12 18.19
C THR A 16 -6.14 10.15 17.31
N ASN A 17 -5.99 10.04 15.99
CA ASN A 17 -6.57 10.92 14.98
C ASN A 17 -7.22 10.07 13.88
N PRO A 18 -8.30 9.33 14.19
CA PRO A 18 -8.94 8.48 13.21
C PRO A 18 -9.52 9.32 12.08
N VAL A 19 -9.35 8.80 10.86
CA VAL A 19 -9.94 9.37 9.65
C VAL A 19 -10.70 8.27 8.93
N ASP A 20 -11.82 8.61 8.31
CA ASP A 20 -12.50 7.70 7.40
C ASP A 20 -11.78 7.75 6.05
N ILE A 21 -11.56 6.57 5.46
CA ILE A 21 -10.95 6.43 4.14
C ILE A 21 -11.87 5.59 3.25
N ASP A 22 -11.93 5.94 1.96
CA ASP A 22 -12.67 5.17 0.97
C ASP A 22 -11.88 3.95 0.48
N MET A 23 -10.54 3.99 0.57
CA MET A 23 -9.64 2.93 0.11
C MET A 23 -8.28 2.95 0.83
N LEU A 24 -7.67 1.77 0.98
CA LEU A 24 -6.28 1.62 1.43
C LEU A 24 -5.37 1.25 0.25
N MET A 25 -4.48 2.17 -0.14
CA MET A 25 -3.48 1.92 -1.19
C MET A 25 -2.19 1.36 -0.57
N VAL A 26 -1.85 0.13 -0.94
CA VAL A 26 -0.64 -0.57 -0.48
C VAL A 26 0.35 -0.68 -1.62
N LEU A 27 1.55 -0.16 -1.43
CA LEU A 27 2.64 -0.27 -2.39
C LEU A 27 3.67 -1.27 -1.87
N ASP A 28 4.20 -2.12 -2.77
CA ASP A 28 5.41 -2.91 -2.53
C ASP A 28 5.34 -3.90 -1.35
N ALA A 29 4.17 -4.51 -1.14
CA ALA A 29 3.95 -5.55 -0.14
C ALA A 29 3.36 -6.78 -0.81
N SER A 30 4.02 -7.94 -0.64
CA SER A 30 3.61 -9.20 -1.25
C SER A 30 2.61 -10.00 -0.41
N THR A 31 2.42 -9.66 0.86
CA THR A 31 1.48 -10.34 1.77
C THR A 31 0.81 -9.32 2.69
N TYR A 32 -0.33 -9.69 3.30
CA TYR A 32 -1.02 -8.82 4.26
C TYR A 32 -0.18 -8.58 5.53
N GLU A 33 0.61 -9.55 5.97
CA GLU A 33 1.46 -9.40 7.15
C GLU A 33 2.54 -8.33 6.95
N ARG A 34 2.94 -8.08 5.69
CA ARG A 34 3.97 -7.11 5.34
C ARG A 34 3.56 -5.65 5.57
N ILE A 35 2.26 -5.35 5.63
CA ILE A 35 1.74 -4.02 5.99
C ILE A 35 1.56 -3.82 7.50
N GLY A 36 1.78 -4.87 8.30
CA GLY A 36 1.75 -4.82 9.75
C GLY A 36 0.42 -4.28 10.30
N LYS A 37 0.49 -3.43 11.33
CA LYS A 37 -0.70 -2.92 12.02
C LYS A 37 -1.58 -2.02 11.15
N VAL A 38 -1.06 -1.45 10.06
CA VAL A 38 -1.82 -0.58 9.16
C VAL A 38 -3.03 -1.32 8.57
N GLY A 39 -2.88 -2.61 8.26
CA GLY A 39 -3.98 -3.40 7.69
C GLY A 39 -5.20 -3.54 8.60
N ALA A 40 -5.02 -3.38 9.91
CA ALA A 40 -6.09 -3.51 10.90
C ALA A 40 -6.71 -2.16 11.31
N LEU A 41 -6.14 -1.02 10.86
CA LEU A 41 -6.62 0.31 11.24
C LEU A 41 -7.95 0.67 10.57
N TRP A 42 -8.20 0.17 9.37
CA TRP A 42 -9.38 0.51 8.58
C TRP A 42 -10.03 -0.71 7.97
N SER A 43 -11.36 -0.65 7.86
CA SER A 43 -12.16 -1.60 7.07
C SER A 43 -12.57 -0.90 5.77
N ALA A 44 -11.62 -0.79 4.85
CA ALA A 44 -11.81 -0.23 3.51
C ALA A 44 -11.18 -1.17 2.47
N PRO A 45 -11.66 -1.17 1.21
CA PRO A 45 -11.08 -1.98 0.15
C PRO A 45 -9.57 -1.72 -0.02
N ILE A 46 -8.80 -2.79 -0.14
CA ILE A 46 -7.35 -2.76 -0.31
C ILE A 46 -7.02 -2.80 -1.80
N PHE A 47 -6.24 -1.83 -2.25
CA PHE A 47 -5.66 -1.77 -3.58
C PHE A 47 -4.15 -1.93 -3.47
N ASN A 48 -3.60 -2.97 -4.07
CA ASN A 48 -2.17 -3.25 -4.02
C ASN A 48 -1.52 -3.08 -5.39
N ILE A 49 -0.45 -2.27 -5.43
CA ILE A 49 0.47 -2.18 -6.57
C ILE A 49 1.78 -2.80 -6.13
N ASP A 50 2.22 -3.83 -6.84
CA ASP A 50 3.40 -4.59 -6.46
C ASP A 50 4.12 -5.12 -7.70
N HIS A 51 5.40 -5.44 -7.52
CA HIS A 51 6.24 -6.08 -8.53
C HIS A 51 6.76 -7.45 -8.07
N HIS A 52 6.49 -7.88 -6.84
CA HIS A 52 6.96 -9.17 -6.35
C HIS A 52 6.16 -10.32 -6.94
N ILE A 53 6.81 -11.19 -7.71
CA ILE A 53 6.18 -12.43 -8.23
C ILE A 53 5.64 -13.35 -7.12
N SER A 54 6.11 -13.17 -5.88
CA SER A 54 5.67 -13.89 -4.69
C SER A 54 4.42 -13.31 -4.02
N ASN A 55 3.78 -12.29 -4.62
CA ASN A 55 2.57 -11.70 -4.07
C ASN A 55 1.46 -12.75 -3.89
N THR A 56 0.82 -12.77 -2.72
CA THR A 56 -0.21 -13.76 -2.35
C THR A 56 -1.61 -13.37 -2.78
N GLU A 57 -1.76 -12.28 -3.55
CA GLU A 57 -3.04 -11.74 -4.02
C GLU A 57 -3.98 -11.39 -2.86
N PHE A 58 -3.43 -10.82 -1.78
CA PHE A 58 -4.19 -10.54 -0.54
C PHE A 58 -5.15 -9.35 -0.63
N ALA A 59 -4.99 -8.49 -1.64
CA ALA A 59 -5.76 -7.27 -1.81
C ALA A 59 -7.06 -7.52 -2.59
N ASP A 60 -8.10 -6.75 -2.31
CA ASP A 60 -9.36 -6.79 -3.07
C ASP A 60 -9.13 -6.49 -4.55
N HIS A 61 -8.16 -5.60 -4.83
CA HIS A 61 -7.71 -5.27 -6.17
C HIS A 61 -6.18 -5.28 -6.25
N LEU A 62 -5.62 -6.03 -7.20
CA LEU A 62 -4.18 -6.17 -7.40
C LEU A 62 -3.75 -5.70 -8.79
N TYR A 63 -2.72 -4.85 -8.84
CA TYR A 63 -1.99 -4.51 -10.06
C TYR A 63 -0.54 -4.99 -9.96
N LEU A 64 -0.30 -6.20 -10.45
CA LEU A 64 1.00 -6.88 -10.35
C LEU A 64 1.81 -6.74 -11.64
N LYS A 65 3.06 -6.26 -11.53
CA LYS A 65 4.02 -6.16 -12.66
C LYS A 65 5.35 -6.82 -12.34
N PRO A 66 5.45 -8.16 -12.43
CA PRO A 66 6.64 -8.88 -12.00
C PRO A 66 7.86 -8.69 -12.91
N ASN A 67 7.65 -8.11 -14.09
CA ASN A 67 8.72 -7.80 -15.05
C ASN A 67 9.36 -6.41 -14.80
N PHE A 68 8.84 -5.64 -13.83
CA PHE A 68 9.36 -4.31 -13.49
C PHE A 68 10.37 -4.46 -12.35
N ALA A 69 11.40 -3.61 -12.36
CA ALA A 69 12.49 -3.71 -11.39
C ALA A 69 12.06 -3.23 -9.99
N ALA A 70 11.07 -2.34 -9.91
CA ALA A 70 10.55 -1.81 -8.65
C ALA A 70 9.11 -1.30 -8.79
N THR A 71 8.35 -1.31 -7.70
CA THR A 71 7.02 -0.68 -7.64
C THR A 71 7.04 0.81 -8.01
N GLY A 72 8.14 1.52 -7.71
CA GLY A 72 8.36 2.92 -8.12
C GLY A 72 8.35 3.14 -9.64
N GLU A 73 8.81 2.16 -10.41
CA GLU A 73 8.78 2.20 -11.88
C GLU A 73 7.33 2.11 -12.39
N ILE A 74 6.52 1.25 -11.75
CA ILE A 74 5.10 1.07 -12.09
C ILE A 74 4.32 2.38 -11.96
N ILE A 75 4.58 3.17 -10.91
CA ILE A 75 3.81 4.39 -10.58
C ILE A 75 4.29 5.65 -11.31
N THR A 76 5.50 5.64 -11.89
CA THR A 76 6.09 6.84 -12.51
C THR A 76 6.25 6.73 -14.03
N LEU A 77 6.21 5.52 -14.59
CA LEU A 77 6.22 5.36 -16.04
C LEU A 77 4.88 5.81 -16.65
N PRO A 78 4.93 6.54 -17.78
CA PRO A 78 3.75 7.07 -18.47
C PRO A 78 2.91 5.98 -19.17
#